data_AF-A0A162A787-F1
#
_entry.id   AF-A0A162A787-F1
#
_cell.length_a   1.000
_cell.length_b   1.000
_cell.length_c   1.000
_cell.angle_alpha   90.00
_cell.angle_beta   90.00
_cell.angle_gamma   90.00
#
_symmetry.space_group_name_H-M   'P 1'
#
loop_
_entity.id
_entity.type
_entity.pdbx_description
1 polymer ?
#
loop_
_entity_poly.entity_id
_entity_poly.type
_entity_poly.pdbx_seq_one_letter_code
_entity_poly.pdbx_strand_id
1 'polypeptide(L)'
;MEAMLSFGPTITKNYRVPAELRAVKHNAYTPWMFLIGPLHRDKLELKYMEKEKRRYMSHFFDRLEEQGNYKQTFVNNAESSVKSDQTLARDKCHKLLIELENEAREWYAEDIDLDKRQLVERLLLDGCFKLELFYK
;
A
#
# COMPACT_ATOMS: atom_id res chain seq x y z
N MET A 1 -8.54 28.05 -34.57
CA MET A 1 -7.53 27.53 -33.64
C MET A 1 -8.19 26.48 -32.78
N GLU A 2 -8.10 25.22 -33.20
CA GLU A 2 -8.50 24.09 -32.36
C GLU A 2 -7.45 23.92 -31.27
N ALA A 3 -7.82 24.13 -30.01
CA ALA A 3 -7.03 23.63 -28.90
C ALA A 3 -7.42 22.16 -28.73
N MET A 4 -6.55 21.28 -29.23
CA MET A 4 -6.58 19.86 -28.86
C MET A 4 -6.40 19.78 -27.34
N LEU A 5 -7.51 19.57 -26.63
CA LEU A 5 -7.46 19.06 -25.27
C LEU A 5 -6.85 17.66 -25.35
N SER A 6 -5.57 17.54 -25.04
CA SER A 6 -4.95 16.23 -24.84
C SER A 6 -5.62 15.57 -23.64
N PHE A 7 -6.57 14.68 -23.91
CA PHE A 7 -7.09 13.71 -22.95
C PHE A 7 -6.01 12.65 -22.68
N GLY A 8 -4.92 13.05 -22.02
CA GLY A 8 -4.17 12.12 -21.19
C GLY A 8 -5.00 11.86 -19.93
N PRO A 9 -4.91 10.68 -19.29
CA PRO A 9 -5.57 10.45 -18.02
C PRO A 9 -5.05 11.50 -17.03
N THR A 10 -5.89 12.47 -16.69
CA THR A 10 -5.61 13.34 -15.55
C THR A 10 -5.64 12.42 -14.35
N ILE A 11 -4.47 12.15 -13.76
CA ILE A 11 -4.40 11.41 -12.49
C ILE A 11 -5.19 12.26 -11.48
N THR A 12 -6.41 11.85 -11.19
CA THR A 12 -7.24 12.53 -10.19
C THR A 12 -6.60 12.26 -8.84
N LYS A 13 -6.17 13.32 -8.16
CA LYS A 13 -5.66 13.20 -6.79
C LYS A 13 -6.74 12.58 -5.89
N ASN A 14 -6.31 11.82 -4.88
CA ASN A 14 -7.19 11.32 -3.83
C ASN A 14 -7.52 12.48 -2.89
N TYR A 15 -8.79 12.89 -2.87
CA TYR A 15 -9.30 13.94 -1.99
C TYR A 15 -9.99 13.34 -0.77
N ARG A 16 -9.86 13.98 0.40
CA ARG A 16 -10.81 13.72 1.48
C ARG A 16 -12.17 14.28 1.11
N VAL A 17 -13.19 13.69 1.71
CA VAL A 17 -14.54 14.24 1.71
C VAL A 17 -14.48 15.63 2.38
N PRO A 18 -14.97 16.69 1.70
CA PRO A 18 -15.07 18.04 2.27
C PRO A 18 -15.70 18.06 3.65
N ALA A 19 -15.22 18.96 4.52
CA ALA A 19 -15.63 19.02 5.92
C ALA A 19 -17.14 19.30 6.05
N GLU A 20 -17.70 20.07 5.14
CA GLU A 20 -19.11 20.43 5.05
C GLU A 20 -19.97 19.19 4.80
N LEU A 21 -19.58 18.37 3.82
CA LEU A 21 -20.26 17.10 3.52
C LEU A 21 -20.11 16.12 4.68
N ARG A 22 -18.92 16.05 5.28
CA ARG A 22 -18.66 15.20 6.44
C ARG A 22 -19.47 15.63 7.67
N ALA A 23 -19.73 16.92 7.86
CA ALA A 23 -20.52 17.44 8.96
C ALA A 23 -22.01 17.06 8.86
N VAL A 24 -22.56 16.98 7.64
CA VAL A 24 -23.96 16.56 7.43
C VAL A 24 -24.20 15.12 7.89
N LYS A 25 -23.27 14.20 7.58
CA LYS A 25 -23.39 12.79 8.00
C LYS A 25 -22.01 12.15 8.18
N HIS A 26 -21.41 12.37 9.35
CA HIS A 26 -20.06 11.89 9.67
C HIS A 26 -19.86 10.40 9.39
N ASN A 27 -20.83 9.57 9.80
CA ASN A 27 -20.73 8.11 9.69
C ASN A 27 -20.85 7.59 8.26
N ALA A 28 -21.34 8.37 7.29
CA ALA A 28 -21.35 7.97 5.88
C ALA A 28 -19.96 8.04 5.23
N TYR A 29 -19.06 8.84 5.81
CA TYR A 29 -17.72 9.11 5.28
C TYR A 29 -16.60 8.63 6.22
N THR A 30 -16.96 7.91 7.28
CA THR A 30 -16.05 7.19 8.15
C THR A 30 -16.21 5.70 7.84
N PRO A 31 -15.21 5.04 7.23
CA PRO A 31 -15.32 3.61 6.94
C PRO A 31 -15.44 2.81 8.23
N TRP A 32 -16.36 1.85 8.26
CA TRP A 32 -16.60 1.00 9.44
C TRP A 32 -15.65 -0.19 9.55
N MET A 33 -15.01 -0.61 8.45
CA MET A 33 -14.27 -1.88 8.42
C MET A 33 -12.95 -1.80 7.65
N PHE A 34 -12.92 -1.15 6.48
CA PHE A 34 -11.72 -1.10 5.64
C PHE A 34 -11.18 0.33 5.54
N LEU A 35 -10.04 0.54 6.16
CA LEU A 35 -9.20 1.69 5.87
C LEU A 35 -8.14 1.30 4.87
N ILE A 36 -7.90 2.12 3.87
CA ILE A 36 -6.85 1.89 2.88
C ILE A 36 -6.17 3.23 2.68
N GLY A 37 -4.85 3.23 2.66
CA GLY A 37 -4.00 4.39 2.50
C GLY A 37 -3.72 5.14 3.80
N PRO A 38 -2.88 6.19 3.71
CA PRO A 38 -2.29 6.89 4.85
C PRO A 38 -3.22 7.93 5.51
N LEU A 39 -4.41 8.18 4.95
CA LEU A 39 -5.30 9.26 5.39
C LEU A 39 -6.19 8.90 6.59
N HIS A 40 -6.14 7.66 7.06
CA HIS A 40 -6.99 7.19 8.15
C HIS A 40 -6.15 6.80 9.38
N ARG A 41 -5.92 7.78 10.28
CA ARG A 41 -5.00 7.62 11.42
C ARG A 41 -5.70 7.27 12.74
N ASP A 42 -4.97 6.52 13.57
CA ASP A 42 -4.98 6.46 15.04
C ASP A 42 -6.31 6.28 15.78
N LYS A 43 -7.35 5.75 15.13
CA LYS A 43 -8.55 5.29 15.84
C LYS A 43 -8.32 3.90 16.42
N LEU A 44 -8.71 3.70 17.68
CA LEU A 44 -8.59 2.42 18.38
C LEU A 44 -9.23 1.26 17.60
N GLU A 45 -10.34 1.55 16.93
CA GLU A 45 -11.13 0.64 16.09
C GLU A 45 -10.31 0.07 14.91
N LEU A 46 -9.19 0.70 14.55
CA LEU A 46 -8.36 0.35 13.39
C LEU A 46 -7.24 -0.63 13.74
N LYS A 47 -6.90 -0.75 15.02
CA LYS A 47 -5.87 -1.69 15.48
C LYS A 47 -6.22 -3.14 15.13
N TYR A 48 -7.51 -3.49 15.23
CA TYR A 48 -8.01 -4.79 14.80
C TYR A 48 -7.80 -5.00 13.30
N MET A 49 -8.19 -4.02 12.47
CA MET A 49 -8.03 -4.15 11.02
C MET A 49 -6.56 -4.24 10.62
N GLU A 50 -5.66 -3.45 11.20
CA GLU A 50 -4.23 -3.59 10.91
C GLU A 50 -3.68 -4.99 11.23
N LYS A 51 -4.17 -5.61 12.32
CA LYS A 51 -3.82 -6.99 12.67
C LYS A 51 -4.28 -7.96 11.58
N GLU A 52 -5.50 -7.81 11.09
CA GLU A 52 -6.01 -8.65 10.00
C GLU A 52 -5.23 -8.41 8.70
N LYS A 53 -4.92 -7.16 8.32
CA LYS A 53 -4.07 -6.89 7.15
C LYS A 53 -2.72 -7.58 7.25
N ARG A 54 -2.11 -7.61 8.44
CA ARG A 54 -0.84 -8.30 8.68
C ARG A 54 -0.98 -9.82 8.49
N ARG A 55 -2.11 -10.42 8.87
CA ARG A 55 -2.41 -11.84 8.60
C ARG A 55 -2.50 -12.12 7.10
N TYR A 56 -3.25 -11.30 6.37
CA TYR A 56 -3.34 -11.42 4.91
C TYR A 56 -1.99 -11.23 4.23
N MET A 57 -1.18 -10.27 4.70
CA MET A 57 0.18 -10.08 4.20
C MET A 57 1.05 -11.32 4.43
N SER A 58 0.95 -11.97 5.59
CA SER A 58 1.63 -13.26 5.83
C SER A 58 1.21 -14.30 4.80
N HIS A 59 -0.11 -14.54 4.69
CA HIS A 59 -0.65 -15.52 3.74
C HIS A 59 -0.27 -15.23 2.28
N PHE A 60 -0.19 -13.95 1.91
CA PHE A 60 0.28 -13.53 0.59
C PHE A 60 1.70 -14.03 0.32
N PHE A 61 2.63 -13.79 1.25
CA PHE A 61 4.02 -14.22 1.07
C PHE A 61 4.18 -15.74 1.21
N ASP A 62 3.45 -16.38 2.12
CA ASP A 62 3.40 -17.86 2.24
C ASP A 62 2.97 -18.48 0.91
N ARG A 63 1.91 -17.96 0.29
CA ARG A 63 1.41 -18.42 -1.02
C ARG A 63 2.43 -18.21 -2.14
N LEU A 64 3.16 -17.09 -2.14
CA LEU A 64 4.20 -16.84 -3.15
C LEU A 64 5.38 -17.82 -3.03
N GLU A 65 5.73 -18.23 -1.81
CA GLU A 65 6.74 -19.26 -1.57
C GLU A 65 6.26 -20.64 -2.05
N GLU A 66 5.02 -21.02 -1.72
CA GLU A 66 4.41 -22.27 -2.18
C GLU A 66 4.26 -22.37 -3.71
N GLN A 67 4.02 -21.23 -4.39
CA GLN A 67 3.86 -21.17 -5.84
C GLN A 67 5.20 -21.17 -6.61
N GLY A 68 6.34 -21.18 -5.92
CA GLY A 68 7.59 -21.76 -6.43
C GLY A 68 8.18 -21.17 -7.73
N ASN A 69 7.85 -19.93 -8.11
CA ASN A 69 8.36 -19.32 -9.35
C ASN A 69 9.26 -18.10 -9.14
N TYR A 70 9.62 -17.79 -7.89
CA TYR A 70 10.61 -16.77 -7.59
C TYR A 70 12.02 -17.38 -7.48
N LYS A 71 12.45 -18.07 -8.54
CA LYS A 71 13.86 -18.42 -8.71
C LYS A 71 14.54 -17.31 -9.49
N GLN A 72 15.43 -16.55 -8.87
CA GLN A 72 16.57 -16.04 -9.63
C GLN A 72 17.86 -16.31 -8.87
N THR A 73 18.62 -17.23 -9.47
CA THR A 73 20.06 -17.49 -9.29
C THR A 73 20.85 -16.20 -9.06
N PHE A 74 21.49 -16.11 -7.89
CA PHE A 74 22.84 -15.54 -7.79
C PHE A 74 23.69 -16.51 -6.98
N VAL A 75 24.37 -17.40 -7.72
CA VAL A 75 25.60 -18.01 -7.24
C VAL A 75 26.70 -16.99 -7.52
N ASN A 76 27.25 -16.36 -6.47
CA ASN A 76 28.68 -16.46 -6.15
C ASN A 76 29.08 -15.57 -4.97
N ASN A 77 29.59 -16.29 -3.96
CA ASN A 77 30.67 -15.98 -3.05
C ASN A 77 30.44 -15.04 -1.85
N ALA A 78 30.82 -15.62 -0.70
CA ALA A 78 31.05 -15.06 0.62
C ALA A 78 29.78 -14.77 1.46
N GLU A 79 29.50 -15.73 2.34
CA GLU A 79 28.88 -15.54 3.66
C GLU A 79 27.78 -14.47 3.74
N SER A 80 26.56 -14.85 3.37
CA SER A 80 25.38 -14.11 3.80
C SER A 80 24.25 -15.07 4.06
N SER A 81 23.64 -14.91 5.23
CA SER A 81 22.48 -15.63 5.73
C SER A 81 21.45 -15.81 4.59
N VAL A 82 21.10 -17.06 4.27
CA VAL A 82 20.09 -17.37 3.26
C VAL A 82 18.77 -16.71 3.70
N LYS A 83 18.40 -15.58 3.08
CA LYS A 83 17.11 -14.94 3.31
C LYS A 83 16.03 -15.84 2.68
N SER A 84 14.97 -16.16 3.42
CA SER A 84 13.82 -16.90 2.88
C SER A 84 13.22 -16.17 1.67
N ASP A 85 12.59 -16.91 0.76
CA ASP A 85 11.97 -16.36 -0.45
C ASP A 85 10.93 -15.26 -0.11
N GLN A 86 10.21 -15.44 1.01
CA GLN A 86 9.31 -14.42 1.57
C GLN A 86 10.02 -13.12 1.93
N THR A 87 11.17 -13.22 2.62
CA THR A 87 11.97 -12.06 3.03
C THR A 87 12.46 -11.31 1.80
N LEU A 88 12.85 -12.04 0.76
CA LEU A 88 13.34 -11.45 -0.48
C LEU A 88 12.23 -10.79 -1.30
N ALA A 89 11.05 -11.41 -1.41
CA ALA A 89 9.89 -10.81 -2.09
C ALA A 89 9.43 -9.52 -1.38
N ARG A 90 9.34 -9.57 -0.04
CA ARG A 90 9.03 -8.40 0.78
C ARG A 90 10.08 -7.29 0.60
N ASP A 91 11.37 -7.63 0.66
CA ASP A 91 12.47 -6.67 0.48
C ASP A 91 12.39 -6.00 -0.91
N LYS A 92 12.07 -6.76 -1.97
CA LYS A 92 11.87 -6.19 -3.32
C LYS A 92 10.67 -5.24 -3.36
N CYS A 93 9.51 -5.64 -2.85
CA CYS A 93 8.33 -4.77 -2.81
C CYS A 93 8.59 -3.50 -2.00
N HIS A 94 9.27 -3.62 -0.86
CA HIS A 94 9.65 -2.49 -0.02
C HIS A 94 10.59 -1.52 -0.77
N LYS A 95 11.59 -2.03 -1.48
CA LYS A 95 12.49 -1.21 -2.31
C LYS A 95 11.75 -0.48 -3.43
N LEU A 96 10.87 -1.18 -4.16
CA LEU A 96 10.07 -0.55 -5.21
C LEU A 96 9.17 0.57 -4.67
N LEU A 97 8.54 0.34 -3.51
CA LEU A 97 7.72 1.37 -2.87
C LEU A 97 8.54 2.56 -2.38
N ILE A 98 9.78 2.36 -1.92
CA ILE A 98 10.71 3.45 -1.59
C ILE A 98 10.97 4.34 -2.82
N GLU A 99 11.12 3.74 -4.00
CA GLU A 99 11.37 4.45 -5.26
C GLU A 99 10.14 5.22 -5.71
N LEU A 100 8.94 4.64 -5.54
CA LEU A 100 7.66 5.27 -5.91
C LEU A 100 7.10 6.24 -4.87
N GLU A 101 7.68 6.33 -3.69
CA GLU A 101 7.05 7.02 -2.55
C GLU A 101 6.78 8.52 -2.80
N ASN A 102 7.69 9.21 -3.49
CA ASN A 102 7.47 10.62 -3.85
C ASN A 102 6.28 10.78 -4.80
N GLU A 103 6.20 9.95 -5.85
CA GLU A 103 5.08 9.95 -6.80
C GLU A 103 3.77 9.58 -6.08
N ALA A 104 3.83 8.60 -5.18
CA ALA A 104 2.68 8.19 -4.39
C ALA A 104 2.13 9.34 -3.54
N ARG A 105 2.95 10.27 -3.05
CA ARG A 105 2.48 11.47 -2.33
C ARG A 105 1.73 12.44 -3.24
N GLU A 106 2.19 12.59 -4.49
CA GLU A 106 1.55 13.49 -5.47
C GLU A 106 0.14 13.03 -5.85
N TRP A 107 -0.15 11.73 -5.70
CA TRP A 107 -1.48 11.17 -5.88
C TRP A 107 -2.47 11.52 -4.77
N TYR A 108 -2.05 12.20 -3.70
CA TYR A 108 -2.95 12.71 -2.67
C TYR A 108 -3.07 14.23 -2.80
N ALA A 109 -4.30 14.73 -2.60
CA ALA A 109 -4.55 16.17 -2.65
C ALA A 109 -3.99 16.91 -1.43
N GLU A 110 -3.86 16.20 -0.31
CA GLU A 110 -3.36 16.71 0.97
C GLU A 110 -1.98 16.15 1.26
N ASP A 111 -1.18 16.92 1.99
CA ASP A 111 0.12 16.48 2.47
C ASP A 111 -0.03 15.31 3.43
N ILE A 112 0.73 14.24 3.16
CA ILE A 112 0.79 13.09 4.03
C ILE A 112 1.82 13.35 5.12
N ASP A 113 1.37 13.68 6.32
CA ASP A 113 2.22 13.81 7.52
C ASP A 113 2.63 12.43 8.09
N LEU A 114 3.34 11.65 7.27
CA LEU A 114 4.04 10.42 7.65
C LEU A 114 5.45 10.54 7.12
N ASP A 115 6.43 10.01 7.85
CA ASP A 115 7.75 9.87 7.26
C ASP A 115 7.71 8.85 6.11
N LYS A 116 8.76 8.88 5.28
CA LYS A 116 8.88 8.01 4.11
C LYS A 116 8.71 6.53 4.44
N ARG A 117 9.34 6.07 5.52
CA ARG A 117 9.29 4.67 5.93
C ARG A 117 7.88 4.28 6.36
N GLN A 118 7.25 5.12 7.18
CA GLN A 118 5.87 4.92 7.61
C GLN A 118 4.91 4.85 6.42
N LEU A 119 5.05 5.74 5.43
CA LEU A 119 4.20 5.72 4.25
C LEU A 119 4.41 4.42 3.43
N VAL A 120 5.66 4.03 3.18
CA VAL A 120 5.99 2.78 2.48
C VAL A 120 5.41 1.57 3.21
N GLU A 121 5.55 1.48 4.53
CA GLU A 121 5.01 0.37 5.33
C GLU A 121 3.49 0.30 5.24
N ARG A 122 2.79 1.45 5.22
CA ARG A 122 1.34 1.54 5.06
C ARG A 122 0.90 1.06 3.67
N LEU A 123 1.57 1.53 2.62
CA LEU A 123 1.25 1.16 1.24
C LEU A 123 1.51 -0.33 0.97
N LEU A 124 2.62 -0.86 1.50
CA LEU A 124 2.96 -2.27 1.36
C LEU A 124 1.91 -3.17 2.02
N LEU A 125 1.56 -2.85 3.28
CA LEU A 125 0.57 -3.60 4.03
C LEU A 125 -0.80 -3.62 3.32
N ASP A 126 -1.24 -2.46 2.82
CA ASP A 126 -2.52 -2.33 2.13
C ASP A 126 -2.52 -3.00 0.75
N GLY A 127 -1.40 -2.93 0.03
CA GLY A 127 -1.20 -3.63 -1.24
C GLY A 127 -1.31 -5.14 -1.07
N CYS A 128 -0.54 -5.72 -0.14
CA CYS A 128 -0.60 -7.15 0.15
C CYS A 128 -1.99 -7.58 0.62
N PHE A 129 -2.63 -6.79 1.49
CA PHE A 129 -3.99 -7.07 1.94
C PHE A 129 -4.98 -7.12 0.78
N LYS A 130 -4.98 -6.13 -0.12
CA LYS A 130 -5.87 -6.10 -1.30
C LYS A 130 -5.60 -7.26 -2.25
N LEU A 131 -4.34 -7.54 -2.53
CA LEU A 131 -3.95 -8.62 -3.44
C LEU A 131 -4.39 -9.97 -2.89
N GLU A 132 -4.18 -10.24 -1.61
CA GLU A 132 -4.61 -11.51 -1.01
C GLU A 132 -6.12 -11.59 -0.79
N LEU A 133 -6.80 -10.47 -0.52
CA LEU A 133 -8.25 -10.47 -0.33
C LEU A 133 -9.02 -10.70 -1.63
N PHE A 134 -8.57 -10.11 -2.75
CA PHE A 134 -9.32 -10.10 -4.00
C PHE A 134 -8.74 -11.00 -5.10
N TYR A 135 -7.48 -11.41 -4.99
CA TYR A 135 -6.76 -12.12 -6.05
C TYR A 135 -6.08 -13.42 -5.56
N LYS A 136 -6.57 -14.00 -4.45
CA LYS A 136 -6.25 -15.37 -4.03
C LYS A 136 -7.10 -16.38 -4.80
#